data_AF-A0A3D5E029-F1
#
_entry.id   AF-A0A3D5E029-F1
#
_cell.length_a   1.000
_cell.length_b   1.000
_cell.length_c   1.000
_cell.angle_alpha   90.00
_cell.angle_beta   90.00
_cell.angle_gamma   90.00
#
_symmetry.space_group_name_H-M   'P 1'
#
loop_
_entity.id
_entity.type
_entity.pdbx_description
1 polymer ?
#
loop_
_entity_poly.entity_id
_entity_poly.type
_entity_poly.pdbx_seq_one_letter_code
_entity_poly.pdbx_strand_id
1 'polypeptide(L)'
;MKLVGVTSCPTGIAHTYMAAEALEEAARADGHDMQVETQGAAGADALPPEVIAAADAVIFAADVEVRGRERFAGKPLVTATVKRAISDAAGLIAQAQQAAAAGPVTAPATGGTASAGAVPAGQAPAAYAPAGAPALATKVEEGAHLGTRLRQWLMTGVSYMIPFVAAGGILIALSFLFGGAEVAMKVKGGVFGGVHYPGVTDLSQLVHQAGYAGLMFEIGVTSFSMLVPILAGFIAFAMADRMGIVPGIVAGLLS
;
A
#
# COMPACT_ATOMS: atom_id res chain seq x y z
N MET A 1 30.31 15.79 -6.51
CA MET A 1 29.45 15.69 -7.71
C MET A 1 28.11 16.31 -7.39
N LYS A 2 27.29 16.61 -8.41
CA LYS A 2 25.91 17.06 -8.25
C LYS A 2 24.98 15.88 -8.50
N LEU A 3 24.23 15.50 -7.49
CA LEU A 3 23.24 14.43 -7.56
C LEU A 3 21.84 15.03 -7.42
N VAL A 4 20.87 14.43 -8.08
CA VAL A 4 19.46 14.76 -7.82
C VAL A 4 18.69 13.49 -7.49
N GLY A 5 17.76 13.60 -6.55
CA GLY A 5 16.91 12.51 -6.12
C GLY A 5 15.44 12.78 -6.41
N VAL A 6 14.66 11.72 -6.59
CA VAL A 6 13.20 11.78 -6.42
C VAL A 6 12.79 10.70 -5.44
N THR A 7 12.10 11.08 -4.38
CA THR A 7 11.51 10.14 -3.42
C THR A 7 10.00 10.12 -3.59
N SER A 8 9.40 8.92 -3.57
CA SER A 8 7.95 8.82 -3.73
C SER A 8 7.38 7.62 -2.99
N CYS A 9 6.68 7.88 -1.89
CA CYS A 9 5.97 6.87 -1.11
C CYS A 9 4.45 7.12 -1.19
N PRO A 10 3.62 6.09 -1.47
CA PRO A 10 2.17 6.25 -1.46
C PRO A 10 1.60 6.44 -0.04
N THR A 11 2.36 6.06 0.99
CA THR A 11 1.89 5.97 2.38
C THR A 11 2.34 7.16 3.21
N GLY A 12 1.64 8.27 3.04
CA GLY A 12 1.88 9.49 3.81
C GLY A 12 3.22 10.17 3.48
N ILE A 13 3.58 11.18 4.29
CA ILE A 13 4.73 12.05 4.03
C ILE A 13 6.04 11.53 4.68
N ALA A 14 5.93 10.73 5.75
CA ALA A 14 7.08 10.41 6.61
C ALA A 14 8.19 9.66 5.86
N HIS A 15 7.87 8.55 5.19
CA HIS A 15 8.88 7.77 4.48
C HIS A 15 9.48 8.52 3.29
N THR A 16 8.70 9.38 2.63
CA THR A 16 9.19 10.24 1.53
C THR A 16 10.25 11.21 2.04
N TYR A 17 9.96 11.96 3.12
CA TYR A 17 10.94 12.90 3.70
C TYR A 17 12.12 12.18 4.36
N MET A 18 11.89 11.08 5.07
CA MET A 18 12.98 10.29 5.68
C MET A 18 13.95 9.75 4.62
N ALA A 19 13.44 9.26 3.49
CA ALA A 19 14.29 8.81 2.40
C ALA A 19 15.05 9.97 1.75
N ALA A 20 14.44 11.14 1.63
CA ALA A 20 15.08 12.33 1.09
C ALA A 20 16.23 12.79 1.99
N GLU A 21 15.97 12.93 3.30
CA GLU A 21 16.97 13.31 4.29
C GLU A 21 18.12 12.30 4.37
N ALA A 22 17.82 11.00 4.36
CA ALA A 22 18.84 9.95 4.37
C ALA A 22 19.75 10.01 3.13
N LEU A 23 19.19 10.28 1.95
CA LEU A 23 19.96 10.44 0.73
C LEU A 23 20.83 11.71 0.75
N GLU A 24 20.28 12.84 1.20
CA GLU A 24 21.03 14.09 1.32
C GLU A 24 22.16 14.01 2.35
N GLU A 25 21.92 13.35 3.49
CA GLU A 25 22.92 13.13 4.53
C GLU A 25 24.05 12.20 4.03
N ALA A 26 23.70 11.09 3.36
CA ALA A 26 24.69 10.19 2.78
C ALA A 26 25.51 10.87 1.67
N ALA A 27 24.87 11.65 0.80
CA ALA A 27 25.58 12.39 -0.23
C ALA A 27 26.52 13.43 0.38
N ARG A 28 26.09 14.14 1.42
CA ARG A 28 26.93 15.10 2.14
C ARG A 28 28.12 14.44 2.83
N ALA A 29 27.91 13.26 3.43
CA ALA A 29 28.97 12.48 4.05
C ALA A 29 30.05 12.06 3.05
N ASP A 30 29.65 11.75 1.81
CA ASP A 30 30.55 11.41 0.70
C ASP A 30 31.07 12.64 -0.08
N GLY A 31 30.82 13.87 0.41
CA GLY A 31 31.31 15.10 -0.20
C GLY A 31 30.63 15.45 -1.53
N HIS A 32 29.35 15.13 -1.67
CA HIS A 32 28.52 15.45 -2.83
C HIS A 32 27.42 16.44 -2.49
N ASP A 33 27.02 17.21 -3.50
CA ASP A 33 25.87 18.10 -3.45
C ASP A 33 24.66 17.33 -3.96
N MET A 34 23.59 17.25 -3.17
CA MET A 34 22.38 16.51 -3.52
C MET A 34 21.13 17.30 -3.17
N GLN A 35 20.17 17.34 -4.09
CA GLN A 35 18.83 17.87 -3.86
C GLN A 35 17.81 16.81 -4.20
N VAL A 36 16.79 16.66 -3.35
CA VAL A 36 15.77 15.61 -3.52
C VAL A 36 14.38 16.22 -3.69
N GLU A 37 13.74 15.87 -4.81
CA GLU A 37 12.31 16.12 -5.02
C GLU A 37 11.49 15.11 -4.22
N THR A 38 10.67 15.58 -3.28
CA THR A 38 9.71 14.73 -2.56
C THR A 38 8.37 14.73 -3.28
N GLN A 39 7.90 13.57 -3.71
CA GLN A 39 6.58 13.37 -4.30
C GLN A 39 5.70 12.55 -3.35
N GLY A 40 4.75 13.18 -2.67
CA GLY A 40 3.91 12.51 -1.68
C GLY A 40 2.44 12.90 -1.79
N ALA A 41 1.65 12.43 -0.82
CA ALA A 41 0.23 12.77 -0.72
C ALA A 41 -0.01 14.29 -0.51
N ALA A 42 0.97 15.00 0.05
CA ALA A 42 0.90 16.44 0.30
C ALA A 42 1.26 17.31 -0.92
N GLY A 43 1.70 16.72 -2.03
CA GLY A 43 2.17 17.45 -3.21
C GLY A 43 3.57 17.03 -3.64
N ALA A 44 4.14 17.80 -4.56
CA ALA A 44 5.50 17.60 -5.05
C ALA A 44 6.26 18.93 -5.02
N ASP A 45 7.42 18.92 -4.37
CA ASP A 45 8.36 20.04 -4.37
C ASP A 45 9.34 19.87 -5.53
N ALA A 46 8.88 20.26 -6.71
CA ALA A 46 9.55 19.96 -7.97
C ALA A 46 10.93 20.63 -8.10
N LEU A 47 11.95 19.86 -8.49
CA LEU A 47 13.28 20.39 -8.72
C LEU A 47 13.29 21.35 -9.94
N PRO A 48 14.03 22.47 -9.86
CA PRO A 48 14.19 23.38 -10.98
C PRO A 48 14.91 22.70 -12.16
N PRO A 49 14.53 22.99 -13.42
CA PRO A 49 15.16 22.39 -14.61
C PRO A 49 16.68 22.59 -14.66
N GLU A 50 17.18 23.73 -14.19
CA GLU A 50 18.61 24.04 -14.12
C GLU A 50 19.38 23.12 -13.17
N VAL A 51 18.75 22.69 -12.07
CA VAL A 51 19.35 21.75 -11.11
C VAL A 51 19.44 20.37 -11.73
N ILE A 52 18.38 19.92 -12.41
CA ILE A 52 18.34 18.64 -13.11
C ILE A 52 19.38 18.61 -14.24
N ALA A 53 19.49 19.70 -15.02
CA ALA A 53 20.45 19.81 -16.11
C ALA A 53 21.91 19.77 -15.62
N ALA A 54 22.19 20.33 -14.44
CA ALA A 54 23.52 20.35 -13.83
C ALA A 54 23.91 19.04 -13.11
N ALA A 55 22.97 18.09 -12.95
CA ALA A 55 23.22 16.84 -12.23
C ALA A 55 24.09 15.85 -13.03
N ASP A 56 24.99 15.17 -12.33
CA ASP A 56 25.86 14.11 -12.86
C ASP A 56 25.13 12.75 -12.88
N ALA A 57 24.22 12.51 -11.93
CA ALA A 57 23.36 11.33 -11.89
C ALA A 57 22.05 11.59 -11.11
N VAL A 58 21.07 10.71 -11.32
CA VAL A 58 19.73 10.77 -10.75
C VAL A 58 19.43 9.51 -9.95
N ILE A 59 18.84 9.65 -8.75
CA ILE A 59 18.37 8.53 -7.93
C ILE A 59 16.85 8.59 -7.80
N PHE A 60 16.14 7.57 -8.25
CA PHE A 60 14.71 7.40 -7.98
C PHE A 60 14.51 6.39 -6.85
N ALA A 61 14.11 6.87 -5.68
CA ALA A 61 13.76 6.07 -4.52
C ALA A 61 12.24 6.09 -4.35
N ALA A 62 11.54 5.20 -5.05
CA ALA A 62 10.11 5.31 -5.23
C ALA A 62 9.39 3.95 -5.13
N ASP A 63 8.28 3.94 -4.39
CA ASP A 63 7.36 2.80 -4.27
C ASP A 63 6.10 3.00 -5.15
N VAL A 64 5.98 4.15 -5.81
CA VAL A 64 5.00 4.47 -6.86
C VAL A 64 5.67 5.18 -8.02
N GLU A 65 4.97 5.31 -9.15
CA GLU A 65 5.49 5.96 -10.34
C GLU A 65 5.90 7.42 -10.09
N VAL A 66 7.12 7.77 -10.49
CA VAL A 66 7.66 9.13 -10.41
C VAL A 66 7.03 10.00 -11.48
N ARG A 67 6.37 11.07 -11.07
CA ARG A 67 5.77 12.07 -11.97
C ARG A 67 6.86 12.92 -12.62
N GLY A 68 6.68 13.27 -13.90
CA GLY A 68 7.62 14.14 -14.60
C GLY A 68 8.97 13.50 -14.87
N ARG A 69 9.02 12.17 -14.98
CA ARG A 69 10.22 11.36 -15.18
C ARG A 69 10.99 11.75 -16.45
N GLU A 70 10.29 12.23 -17.47
CA GLU A 70 10.86 12.70 -18.74
C GLU A 70 11.86 13.85 -18.57
N ARG A 71 11.74 14.66 -17.50
CA ARG A 71 12.68 15.75 -17.18
C ARG A 71 14.10 15.26 -16.88
N PHE A 72 14.23 14.00 -16.48
CA PHE A 72 15.49 13.36 -16.09
C PHE A 72 16.08 12.49 -17.21
N ALA A 73 15.50 12.52 -18.42
CA ALA A 73 15.95 11.72 -19.54
C ALA A 73 17.41 12.04 -19.94
N GLY A 74 18.17 11.01 -20.28
CA GLY A 74 19.58 11.14 -20.70
C GLY A 74 20.58 11.31 -19.55
N LYS A 75 20.15 11.37 -18.29
CA LYS A 75 21.03 11.31 -17.13
C LYS A 75 21.25 9.85 -16.67
N PRO A 76 22.45 9.50 -16.17
CA PRO A 76 22.66 8.24 -15.48
C PRO A 76 21.66 8.07 -14.33
N LEU A 77 20.98 6.93 -14.28
CA LEU A 77 19.83 6.71 -13.40
C LEU A 77 20.03 5.48 -12.51
N VAL A 78 19.80 5.65 -11.22
CA VAL A 78 19.72 4.57 -10.23
C VAL A 78 18.29 4.50 -9.70
N THR A 79 17.69 3.31 -9.71
CA THR A 79 16.33 3.08 -9.20
C THR A 79 16.34 2.17 -7.97
N ALA A 80 15.59 2.56 -6.94
CA ALA A 80 15.48 1.85 -5.68
C ALA A 80 14.09 2.06 -5.03
N THR A 81 13.79 1.29 -4.01
CA THR A 81 12.61 1.49 -3.15
C THR A 81 12.88 2.58 -2.11
N VAL A 82 11.82 3.20 -1.58
CA VAL A 82 11.92 4.20 -0.50
C VAL A 82 12.58 3.58 0.73
N LYS A 83 12.22 2.34 1.06
CA LYS A 83 12.82 1.59 2.16
C LYS A 83 14.34 1.45 2.00
N ARG A 84 14.81 1.13 0.79
CA ARG A 84 16.25 0.98 0.53
C ARG A 84 16.98 2.31 0.69
N ALA A 85 16.37 3.42 0.27
CA ALA A 85 16.94 4.74 0.49
C ALA A 85 17.07 5.09 1.99
N ILE A 86 16.15 4.63 2.83
CA ILE A 86 16.25 4.81 4.29
C ILE A 86 17.33 3.92 4.90
N SER A 87 17.42 2.64 4.50
CA SER A 87 18.30 1.67 5.15
C SER A 87 19.72 1.59 4.58
N ASP A 88 19.91 2.00 3.33
CA ASP A 88 21.14 1.83 2.54
C ASP A 88 21.38 3.04 1.61
N ALA A 89 21.26 4.25 2.15
CA ALA A 89 21.49 5.48 1.38
C ALA A 89 22.91 5.54 0.79
N ALA A 90 23.93 5.23 1.59
CA ALA A 90 25.33 5.23 1.16
C ALA A 90 25.58 4.29 -0.02
N GLY A 91 24.97 3.09 -0.01
CA GLY A 91 25.06 2.16 -1.14
C GLY A 91 24.43 2.71 -2.43
N LEU A 92 23.37 3.52 -2.32
CA LEU A 92 22.75 4.19 -3.48
C LEU A 92 23.61 5.36 -4.00
N ILE A 93 24.27 6.11 -3.12
CA ILE A 93 25.22 7.16 -3.51
C ILE A 93 26.40 6.54 -4.27
N ALA A 94 26.97 5.45 -3.76
CA ALA A 94 28.06 4.73 -4.45
C ALA A 94 27.63 4.19 -5.83
N GLN A 95 26.41 3.66 -5.96
CA GLN A 95 25.86 3.25 -7.25
C GLN A 95 25.68 4.43 -8.20
N ALA A 96 25.25 5.59 -7.70
CA ALA A 96 25.10 6.79 -8.51
C ALA A 96 26.46 7.32 -9.01
N GLN A 97 27.52 7.23 -8.20
CA GLN A 97 28.90 7.53 -8.63
C GLN A 97 29.37 6.61 -9.76
N GLN A 98 29.12 5.31 -9.62
CA GLN A 98 29.47 4.34 -10.66
C GLN A 98 28.70 4.59 -11.95
N ALA A 99 27.40 4.89 -11.85
CA ALA A 99 26.57 5.24 -12.99
C ALA A 99 27.03 6.54 -13.67
N ALA A 100 27.42 7.56 -12.89
CA ALA A 100 27.99 8.80 -13.41
C ALA A 100 29.31 8.55 -14.16
N ALA A 101 30.17 7.68 -13.63
CA ALA A 101 31.45 7.33 -14.24
C ALA A 101 31.31 6.47 -15.51
N ALA A 102 30.26 5.64 -15.60
CA ALA A 102 29.97 4.81 -16.78
C ALA A 102 29.35 5.58 -17.95
N GLY A 103 28.92 6.84 -17.74
CA GLY A 103 28.23 7.67 -18.73
C GLY A 103 26.75 7.30 -18.91
N PRO A 104 25.99 8.07 -19.71
CA PRO A 104 24.56 7.85 -19.90
C PRO A 104 24.28 6.47 -20.46
N VAL A 105 23.58 5.63 -19.68
CA VAL A 105 23.03 4.39 -20.21
C VAL A 105 21.85 4.78 -21.08
N THR A 106 22.04 4.79 -22.41
CA THR A 106 20.91 4.75 -23.34
C THR A 106 20.06 3.54 -22.97
N ALA A 107 18.81 3.79 -22.58
CA ALA A 107 17.82 2.75 -22.39
C ALA A 107 17.83 1.79 -23.60
N PRO A 108 17.61 0.48 -23.42
CA PRO A 108 17.40 -0.39 -24.57
C PRO A 108 16.21 0.14 -25.36
N ALA A 109 16.47 0.58 -26.59
CA ALA A 109 15.46 0.83 -27.59
C ALA A 109 14.90 -0.53 -28.06
N THR A 110 13.71 -0.90 -27.61
CA THR A 110 12.94 -1.98 -28.25
C THR A 110 12.00 -1.37 -29.29
N GLY A 111 12.58 -1.00 -30.43
CA GLY A 111 11.86 -0.86 -31.70
C GLY A 111 12.21 -2.05 -32.60
N GLY A 112 11.24 -2.92 -32.87
CA GLY A 112 11.45 -4.13 -33.69
C GLY A 112 10.17 -4.88 -34.03
N THR A 113 9.35 -4.23 -34.87
CA THR A 113 8.46 -4.80 -35.91
C THR A 113 7.50 -5.95 -35.59
N ALA A 114 6.22 -5.66 -35.82
CA ALA A 114 5.10 -6.57 -35.86
C ALA A 114 5.33 -7.81 -36.76
N SER A 115 4.96 -8.98 -36.23
CA SER A 115 4.40 -10.07 -37.01
C SER A 115 3.13 -10.54 -36.29
N ALA A 116 2.04 -10.60 -37.06
CA ALA A 116 0.71 -10.94 -36.61
C ALA A 116 0.62 -12.43 -36.20
N GLY A 117 0.08 -12.71 -35.02
CA GLY A 117 -0.24 -14.07 -34.59
C GLY A 117 -0.84 -14.13 -33.18
N ALA A 118 -2.17 -14.30 -33.12
CA ALA A 118 -3.00 -14.75 -31.99
C ALA A 118 -2.97 -13.96 -30.67
N VAL A 119 -4.13 -13.41 -30.30
CA VAL A 119 -4.40 -12.71 -29.03
C VAL A 119 -4.69 -13.75 -27.93
N PRO A 120 -3.94 -13.79 -26.81
CA PRO A 120 -4.46 -14.31 -25.56
C PRO A 120 -5.17 -13.17 -24.80
N ALA A 121 -6.41 -13.41 -24.40
CA ALA A 121 -7.19 -12.47 -23.60
C ALA A 121 -6.52 -12.25 -22.23
N GLY A 122 -6.10 -11.02 -21.92
CA GLY A 122 -5.47 -10.77 -20.63
C GLY A 122 -4.82 -9.41 -20.39
N GLN A 123 -5.34 -8.30 -20.89
CA GLN A 123 -5.08 -6.98 -20.29
C GLN A 123 -6.15 -5.97 -20.72
N ALA A 124 -6.98 -5.55 -19.77
CA ALA A 124 -7.88 -4.41 -19.91
C ALA A 124 -7.29 -3.22 -19.12
N PRO A 125 -7.63 -1.96 -19.49
CA PRO A 125 -6.87 -0.78 -19.10
C PRO A 125 -6.93 -0.51 -17.59
N ALA A 126 -5.84 0.04 -17.05
CA ALA A 126 -5.74 0.45 -15.66
C ALA A 126 -6.90 1.40 -15.28
N ALA A 127 -7.80 0.89 -14.43
CA ALA A 127 -8.81 1.68 -13.78
C ALA A 127 -8.15 2.64 -12.77
N TYR A 128 -8.64 3.88 -12.78
CA TYR A 128 -8.30 4.95 -11.83
C TYR A 128 -8.31 4.45 -10.38
N ALA A 129 -7.13 4.44 -9.74
CA ALA A 129 -6.99 4.17 -8.31
C ALA A 129 -6.95 5.50 -7.54
N PRO A 130 -7.74 5.68 -6.47
CA PRO A 130 -7.64 6.88 -5.65
C PRO A 130 -6.28 6.90 -4.94
N ALA A 131 -5.59 8.05 -5.02
CA ALA A 131 -4.33 8.29 -4.33
C ALA A 131 -4.54 8.26 -2.80
N GLY A 132 -3.78 7.42 -2.09
CA GLY A 132 -3.71 7.44 -0.62
C GLY A 132 -3.98 6.13 0.12
N ALA A 133 -4.31 5.02 -0.56
CA ALA A 133 -4.39 3.72 0.10
C ALA A 133 -2.99 3.11 0.30
N PRO A 134 -2.67 2.52 1.48
CA PRO A 134 -1.42 1.81 1.66
C PRO A 134 -1.23 0.75 0.58
N ALA A 135 -0.10 0.82 -0.13
CA ALA A 135 0.21 -0.18 -1.15
C ALA A 135 0.21 -1.55 -0.47
N LEU A 136 -0.71 -2.41 -0.90
CA LEU A 136 -0.78 -3.79 -0.43
C LEU A 136 0.53 -4.46 -0.80
N ALA A 137 1.35 -4.76 0.20
CA ALA A 137 2.65 -5.38 0.00
C ALA A 137 2.55 -6.85 0.41
N THR A 138 2.80 -7.75 -0.55
CA THR A 138 3.00 -9.17 -0.28
C THR A 138 4.47 -9.42 0.06
N LYS A 139 4.76 -10.17 1.14
CA LYS A 139 6.13 -10.49 1.60
C LYS A 139 6.58 -11.88 1.13
N VAL A 140 6.09 -12.33 -0.02
CA VAL A 140 6.38 -13.67 -0.55
C VAL A 140 7.68 -13.62 -1.36
N GLU A 141 8.64 -14.48 -1.02
CA GLU A 141 9.93 -14.53 -1.72
C GLU A 141 9.82 -15.36 -3.01
N GLU A 142 10.22 -14.77 -4.14
CA GLU A 142 10.32 -15.48 -5.42
C GLU A 142 11.51 -16.46 -5.38
N GLY A 143 11.21 -17.75 -5.26
CA GLY A 143 12.20 -18.83 -5.20
C GLY A 143 12.18 -19.66 -3.91
N ALA A 144 11.38 -19.29 -2.91
CA ALA A 144 11.23 -20.07 -1.69
C ALA A 144 10.54 -21.43 -1.95
N HIS A 145 10.92 -22.45 -1.18
CA HIS A 145 10.26 -23.76 -1.20
C HIS A 145 8.74 -23.63 -0.97
N LEU A 146 7.96 -24.53 -1.57
CA LEU A 146 6.49 -24.50 -1.55
C LEU A 146 5.91 -24.37 -0.13
N GLY A 147 6.48 -25.08 0.86
CA GLY A 147 6.04 -24.98 2.26
C GLY A 147 6.28 -23.60 2.89
N THR A 148 7.40 -22.94 2.55
CA THR A 148 7.68 -21.57 2.99
C THR A 148 6.72 -20.58 2.34
N ARG A 149 6.41 -20.77 1.04
CA ARG A 149 5.42 -19.94 0.32
C ARG A 149 4.02 -20.08 0.88
N LEU A 150 3.58 -21.32 1.17
CA LEU A 150 2.29 -21.57 1.83
C LEU A 150 2.19 -20.86 3.18
N ARG A 151 3.25 -20.94 4.00
CA ARG A 151 3.31 -20.21 5.27
C ARG A 151 3.22 -18.70 5.04
N GLN A 152 3.95 -18.14 4.07
CA GLN A 152 3.93 -16.72 3.74
C GLN A 152 2.55 -16.25 3.25
N TRP A 153 1.84 -17.06 2.45
CA TRP A 153 0.47 -16.77 2.00
C TRP A 153 -0.51 -16.70 3.18
N LEU A 154 -0.48 -17.70 4.05
CA LEU A 154 -1.33 -17.74 5.25
C LEU A 154 -1.04 -16.57 6.19
N MET A 155 0.24 -16.28 6.44
CA MET A 155 0.65 -15.19 7.32
C MET A 155 0.26 -13.82 6.75
N THR A 156 0.24 -13.66 5.42
CA THR A 156 -0.26 -12.45 4.77
C THR A 156 -1.75 -12.29 5.04
N GLY A 157 -2.55 -13.33 4.81
CA GLY A 157 -3.98 -13.33 5.11
C GLY A 157 -4.29 -12.97 6.57
N VAL A 158 -3.64 -13.65 7.51
CA VAL A 158 -3.83 -13.42 8.95
C VAL A 158 -3.45 -11.99 9.33
N SER A 159 -2.34 -11.45 8.80
CA SER A 159 -1.89 -10.09 9.12
C SER A 159 -2.93 -9.03 8.72
N TYR A 160 -3.54 -9.17 7.54
CA TYR A 160 -4.59 -8.23 7.08
C TYR A 160 -5.95 -8.48 7.74
N MET A 161 -6.18 -9.65 8.32
CA MET A 161 -7.38 -9.99 9.10
C MET A 161 -7.33 -9.42 10.53
N ILE A 162 -6.15 -9.36 11.17
CA ILE A 162 -5.99 -8.93 12.57
C ILE A 162 -6.66 -7.57 12.88
N PRO A 163 -6.52 -6.51 12.07
CA PRO A 163 -7.16 -5.22 12.36
C PRO A 163 -8.70 -5.31 12.45
N PHE A 164 -9.34 -6.12 11.62
CA PHE A 164 -10.79 -6.32 11.65
C PHE A 164 -11.24 -7.03 12.92
N VAL A 165 -10.51 -8.07 13.32
CA VAL A 165 -10.81 -8.83 14.54
C VAL A 165 -10.56 -7.98 15.78
N ALA A 166 -9.45 -7.25 15.82
CA ALA A 166 -9.10 -6.40 16.95
C ALA A 166 -10.10 -5.23 17.10
N ALA A 167 -10.35 -4.49 16.01
CA ALA A 167 -11.30 -3.37 16.04
C ALA A 167 -12.72 -3.86 16.31
N GLY A 168 -13.16 -4.93 15.66
CA GLY A 168 -14.47 -5.53 15.86
C GLY A 168 -14.69 -6.03 17.29
N GLY A 169 -13.70 -6.75 17.84
CA GLY A 169 -13.71 -7.27 19.22
C GLY A 169 -13.86 -6.17 20.25
N ILE A 170 -13.05 -5.13 20.12
CA ILE A 170 -13.08 -3.98 21.03
C ILE A 170 -14.42 -3.25 20.92
N LEU A 171 -14.94 -3.03 19.72
CA LEU A 171 -16.23 -2.36 19.54
C LEU A 171 -17.39 -3.15 20.14
N ILE A 172 -17.42 -4.47 19.96
CA ILE A 172 -18.43 -5.33 20.60
C ILE A 172 -18.30 -5.24 22.13
N ALA A 173 -17.09 -5.35 22.68
CA ALA A 173 -16.89 -5.26 24.12
C ALA A 173 -17.37 -3.91 24.69
N LEU A 174 -17.02 -2.80 24.03
CA LEU A 174 -17.45 -1.46 24.42
C LEU A 174 -18.97 -1.29 24.28
N SER A 175 -19.58 -1.89 23.26
CA SER A 175 -21.04 -1.84 23.09
C SER A 175 -21.77 -2.48 24.27
N PHE A 176 -21.28 -3.61 24.79
CA PHE A 176 -21.85 -4.25 25.99
C PHE A 176 -21.55 -3.45 27.25
N LEU A 177 -20.36 -2.86 27.35
CA LEU A 177 -19.97 -2.02 28.49
C LEU A 177 -20.89 -0.81 28.66
N PHE A 178 -21.26 -0.14 27.56
CA PHE A 178 -22.09 1.08 27.59
C PHE A 178 -23.58 0.82 27.33
N GLY A 179 -23.93 -0.21 26.57
CA GLY A 179 -25.30 -0.50 26.12
C GLY A 179 -26.01 -1.63 26.87
N GLY A 180 -25.32 -2.29 27.81
CA GLY A 180 -25.84 -3.45 28.53
C GLY A 180 -25.91 -4.72 27.67
N ALA A 181 -26.23 -5.85 28.31
CA ALA A 181 -26.33 -7.14 27.63
C ALA A 181 -27.47 -7.19 26.60
N GLU A 182 -28.48 -6.33 26.74
CA GLU A 182 -29.61 -6.25 25.82
C GLU A 182 -29.28 -5.55 24.49
N VAL A 183 -28.12 -4.88 24.36
CA VAL A 183 -27.75 -4.14 23.14
C VAL A 183 -27.80 -5.03 21.89
N ALA A 184 -27.40 -6.29 22.02
CA ALA A 184 -27.45 -7.26 20.94
C ALA A 184 -28.90 -7.50 20.46
N MET A 185 -29.86 -7.57 21.39
CA MET A 185 -31.28 -7.76 21.07
C MET A 185 -31.93 -6.49 20.55
N LYS A 186 -31.50 -5.31 21.01
CA LYS A 186 -31.92 -4.02 20.44
C LYS A 186 -31.53 -3.88 18.98
N VAL A 187 -30.40 -4.46 18.57
CA VAL A 187 -29.91 -4.41 17.18
C VAL A 187 -30.47 -5.55 16.33
N LYS A 188 -30.30 -6.81 16.77
CA LYS A 188 -30.66 -8.00 15.96
C LYS A 188 -32.09 -8.49 16.18
N GLY A 189 -32.79 -7.94 17.17
CA GLY A 189 -34.10 -8.40 17.59
C GLY A 189 -34.03 -9.63 18.49
N GLY A 190 -35.07 -9.85 19.28
CA GLY A 190 -35.16 -11.00 20.18
C GLY A 190 -35.78 -10.65 21.52
N VAL A 191 -35.67 -11.57 22.48
CA VAL A 191 -36.23 -11.39 23.82
C VAL A 191 -35.09 -11.36 24.83
N PHE A 192 -35.04 -10.30 25.64
CA PHE A 192 -34.12 -10.18 26.77
C PHE A 192 -34.88 -9.79 28.03
N GLY A 193 -34.71 -10.55 29.11
CA GLY A 193 -35.40 -10.27 30.38
C GLY A 193 -36.93 -10.26 30.29
N GLY A 194 -37.52 -11.00 29.35
CA GLY A 194 -38.97 -11.03 29.11
C GLY A 194 -39.52 -9.89 28.26
N VAL A 195 -38.67 -8.96 27.78
CA VAL A 195 -39.05 -7.87 26.88
C VAL A 195 -38.67 -8.23 25.45
N HIS A 196 -39.61 -8.06 24.51
CA HIS A 196 -39.37 -8.27 23.08
C HIS A 196 -38.84 -6.99 22.43
N TYR A 197 -37.68 -7.10 21.78
CA TYR A 197 -37.04 -6.04 21.02
C TYR A 197 -37.28 -6.28 19.53
N PRO A 198 -37.93 -5.34 18.81
CA PRO A 198 -37.96 -5.38 17.36
C PRO A 198 -36.52 -5.15 16.85
N GLY A 199 -36.00 -6.08 16.06
CA GLY A 199 -34.68 -5.91 15.46
C GLY A 199 -34.66 -4.74 14.48
N VAL A 200 -33.50 -4.11 14.33
CA VAL A 200 -33.32 -3.00 13.40
C VAL A 200 -33.22 -3.56 11.99
N THR A 201 -34.22 -3.26 11.16
CA THR A 201 -34.22 -3.62 9.73
C THR A 201 -33.68 -2.51 8.83
N ASP A 202 -33.78 -1.26 9.28
CA ASP A 202 -33.28 -0.08 8.58
C ASP A 202 -32.13 0.55 9.37
N LEU A 203 -30.93 0.55 8.77
CA LEU A 203 -29.71 1.04 9.39
C LEU A 203 -29.80 2.54 9.74
N SER A 204 -30.62 3.32 9.05
CA SER A 204 -30.84 4.74 9.35
C SER A 204 -31.47 4.96 10.72
N GLN A 205 -32.23 3.99 11.22
CA GLN A 205 -32.91 4.03 12.51
C GLN A 205 -32.06 3.41 13.63
N LEU A 206 -30.88 2.87 13.33
CA LEU A 206 -30.05 2.13 14.29
C LEU A 206 -29.72 2.95 15.53
N VAL A 207 -29.29 4.20 15.36
CA VAL A 207 -28.93 5.07 16.49
C VAL A 207 -30.17 5.44 17.30
N HIS A 208 -31.32 5.61 16.66
CA HIS A 208 -32.55 5.94 17.36
C HIS A 208 -33.09 4.76 18.19
N GLN A 209 -33.03 3.54 17.65
CA GLN A 209 -33.58 2.34 18.29
C GLN A 209 -32.60 1.68 19.29
N ALA A 210 -31.31 1.68 19.00
CA ALA A 210 -30.29 0.97 19.79
C ALA A 210 -29.19 1.88 20.36
N GLY A 211 -29.23 3.19 20.08
CA GLY A 211 -28.26 4.17 20.58
C GLY A 211 -26.88 4.03 19.94
N TYR A 212 -25.92 4.81 20.46
CA TYR A 212 -24.52 4.73 20.04
C TYR A 212 -23.88 3.37 20.39
N ALA A 213 -24.31 2.75 21.48
CA ALA A 213 -23.87 1.40 21.82
C ALA A 213 -24.32 0.37 20.76
N GLY A 214 -25.56 0.47 20.26
CA GLY A 214 -26.04 -0.36 19.15
C GLY A 214 -25.27 -0.13 17.85
N LEU A 215 -24.89 1.11 17.56
CA LEU A 215 -24.01 1.42 16.43
C LEU A 215 -22.64 0.74 16.57
N MET A 216 -22.00 0.82 17.74
CA MET A 216 -20.74 0.15 18.01
C MET A 216 -20.87 -1.37 17.88
N PHE A 217 -21.97 -1.95 18.38
CA PHE A 217 -22.27 -3.37 18.26
C PHE A 217 -22.38 -3.79 16.79
N GLU A 218 -23.16 -3.05 15.98
CA GLU A 218 -23.37 -3.41 14.58
C GLU A 218 -22.10 -3.28 13.74
N ILE A 219 -21.31 -2.22 13.95
CA ILE A 219 -20.00 -2.07 13.31
C ILE A 219 -19.08 -3.22 13.73
N GLY A 220 -19.07 -3.58 15.02
CA GLY A 220 -18.25 -4.66 15.55
C GLY A 220 -18.60 -6.01 14.94
N VAL A 221 -19.89 -6.37 14.93
CA VAL A 221 -20.38 -7.63 14.34
C VAL A 221 -20.13 -7.68 12.83
N THR A 222 -20.36 -6.57 12.12
CA THR A 222 -20.07 -6.49 10.68
C THR A 222 -18.57 -6.61 10.39
N SER A 223 -17.72 -6.06 11.26
CA SER A 223 -16.26 -6.22 11.14
C SER A 223 -15.85 -7.67 11.35
N PHE A 224 -16.47 -8.39 12.30
CA PHE A 224 -16.25 -9.82 12.50
C PHE A 224 -16.74 -10.67 11.33
N SER A 225 -17.87 -10.34 10.68
CA SER A 225 -18.33 -11.09 9.52
C SER A 225 -17.38 -10.97 8.33
N MET A 226 -16.52 -9.94 8.31
CA MET A 226 -15.47 -9.78 7.30
C MET A 226 -14.20 -10.59 7.60
N LEU A 227 -14.12 -11.33 8.72
CA LEU A 227 -12.94 -12.13 9.08
C LEU A 227 -12.55 -13.12 7.98
N VAL A 228 -13.47 -13.97 7.54
CA VAL A 228 -13.22 -14.99 6.51
C VAL A 228 -13.02 -14.37 5.13
N PRO A 229 -13.86 -13.41 4.67
CA PRO A 229 -13.64 -12.68 3.43
C PRO A 229 -12.27 -12.01 3.30
N ILE A 230 -11.84 -11.30 4.35
CA ILE A 230 -10.55 -10.59 4.35
C ILE A 230 -9.40 -11.60 4.39
N LEU A 231 -9.48 -12.62 5.25
CA LEU A 231 -8.48 -13.69 5.28
C LEU A 231 -8.30 -14.34 3.91
N ALA A 232 -9.39 -14.79 3.28
CA ALA A 232 -9.37 -15.44 1.97
C ALA A 232 -8.89 -14.49 0.87
N GLY A 233 -9.37 -13.24 0.87
CA GLY A 233 -8.95 -12.18 -0.06
C GLY A 233 -7.45 -11.93 -0.02
N PHE A 234 -6.86 -11.84 1.17
CA PHE A 234 -5.45 -11.53 1.33
C PHE A 234 -4.51 -12.75 1.19
N ILE A 235 -5.03 -13.97 1.37
CA ILE A 235 -4.33 -15.19 0.93
C ILE A 235 -4.27 -15.22 -0.61
N ALA A 236 -5.39 -14.99 -1.28
CA ALA A 236 -5.46 -14.95 -2.73
C ALA A 236 -4.60 -13.81 -3.32
N PHE A 237 -4.57 -12.65 -2.66
CA PHE A 237 -3.64 -11.55 -2.96
C PHE A 237 -2.19 -11.99 -2.87
N ALA A 238 -1.81 -12.76 -1.84
CA ALA A 238 -0.44 -13.23 -1.70
C ALA A 238 -0.04 -14.25 -2.77
N MET A 239 -1.00 -14.91 -3.42
CA MET A 239 -0.79 -15.87 -4.50
C MET A 239 -0.77 -15.23 -5.89
N ALA A 240 -1.68 -14.30 -6.16
CA ALA A 240 -1.98 -13.76 -7.50
C ALA A 240 -1.96 -12.22 -7.57
N ASP A 241 -1.34 -11.58 -6.57
CA ASP A 241 -1.30 -10.12 -6.43
C ASP A 241 -2.72 -9.52 -6.42
N ARG A 242 -2.88 -8.25 -6.81
CA ARG A 242 -4.17 -7.52 -6.82
C ARG A 242 -5.28 -8.26 -7.53
N MET A 243 -4.96 -9.10 -8.53
CA MET A 243 -5.96 -9.87 -9.27
C MET A 243 -6.61 -10.98 -8.43
N GLY A 244 -5.95 -11.44 -7.36
CA GLY A 244 -6.51 -12.44 -6.45
C GLY A 244 -7.53 -11.88 -5.45
N ILE A 245 -7.57 -10.56 -5.23
CA ILE A 245 -8.37 -9.95 -4.14
C ILE A 245 -9.86 -10.22 -4.32
N VAL A 246 -10.42 -9.85 -5.48
CA VAL A 246 -11.86 -9.98 -5.76
C VAL A 246 -12.34 -11.43 -5.64
N PRO A 247 -11.75 -12.42 -6.35
CA PRO A 247 -12.20 -13.80 -6.22
C PRO A 247 -12.01 -14.35 -4.81
N GLY A 248 -10.94 -13.97 -4.10
CA GLY A 248 -10.71 -14.41 -2.72
C GLY A 248 -11.74 -13.88 -1.74
N ILE A 249 -12.07 -12.57 -1.81
CA ILE A 249 -13.08 -11.96 -0.93
C ILE A 249 -14.47 -12.56 -1.21
N VAL A 250 -14.84 -12.67 -2.48
CA VAL A 250 -16.15 -13.23 -2.86
C VAL A 250 -16.27 -14.69 -2.43
N ALA A 251 -15.23 -15.51 -2.65
CA ALA A 251 -15.22 -16.89 -2.17
C ALA A 251 -15.35 -16.97 -0.65
N GLY A 252 -14.69 -16.10 0.10
CA GLY A 252 -14.81 -16.04 1.56
C GLY A 252 -16.13 -15.47 2.08
N LEU A 253 -16.89 -14.73 1.27
CA LEU A 253 -18.26 -14.31 1.62
C LEU A 253 -19.29 -15.42 1.38
N LEU A 254 -19.01 -16.35 0.47
CA LEU A 254 -19.90 -17.46 0.13
C LEU A 254 -19.67 -18.71 1.00
N SER A 255 -18.60 -18.74 1.81
CA SER A 255 -18.20 -19.89 2.63
C SER A 255 -19.02 -20.07 3.90
#